data_AF-A0A7C5DWI2-F1
#
_entry.id   AF-A0A7C5DWI2-F1
#
_cell.length_a   1.000
_cell.length_b   1.000
_cell.length_c   1.000
_cell.angle_alpha   90.00
_cell.angle_beta   90.00
_cell.angle_gamma   90.00
#
_symmetry.space_group_name_H-M   'P 1'
#
loop_
_entity.id
_entity.type
_entity.pdbx_description
1 polymer ?
#
loop_
_entity_poly.entity_id
_entity_poly.type
_entity_poly.pdbx_seq_one_letter_code
_entity_poly.pdbx_strand_id
1 'polypeptide(L)'
;IIGRVKKIYPIKEFENGRVGNIILDDETGEIRVALWNDRTKILEKLKVGTIVEIKHGYIKKGFRDALDLNVGNRGVVEISNISMDLPEIEEKMMKIGDINEELRDISVAGRVKAIFDVREFEKIDGGTGKVGSIILKDDTGEIRVSFWNEKTDILDRIKKNDILLLENVYTREGFNGYEIQAGWQTNVRINPEDVDLPEIKEEFVKIAYLKEGAVNVRGAVKEVLGVKTFEKIDGGTGKVGSIILADDTGEIRAVIWNEKADILENISSGVKIKIENARVKEGMEGLEIHVNRSTELSVDISYEKKIKNLEKGKVEIMGRISKIEDKGFFLMDESGEIFVETNEKYNMGDLVRVSGEFSEKIIAKEIEKLEIPFPSLEELKNPKRGKIGDKGMVIVRGVVKSKIEGEECCGVVIDNGIEEMEGIVFGSPKIGEEYLFKCMVNNSKFTCYDFQKIDILREAYIILDRVGENG
;
A
#
# COMPACT_ATOMS: atom_id res chain seq x y z
N ILE A 1 29.81 38.19 -0.18
CA ILE A 1 28.46 38.51 0.34
C ILE A 1 28.25 37.73 1.63
N ILE A 2 27.46 38.27 2.55
CA ILE A 2 27.01 37.57 3.75
C ILE A 2 25.49 37.53 3.64
N GLY A 3 24.89 36.37 3.88
CA GLY A 3 23.44 36.23 3.82
C GLY A 3 22.95 35.07 4.68
N ARG A 4 21.67 35.11 5.01
CA ARG A 4 21.00 34.04 5.74
C ARG A 4 20.56 32.98 4.73
N VAL A 5 20.87 31.71 5.01
CA VAL A 5 20.44 30.58 4.18
C VAL A 5 18.93 30.47 4.27
N LYS A 6 18.25 30.81 3.18
CA LYS A 6 16.80 30.72 3.05
C LYS A 6 16.34 29.34 2.58
N LYS A 7 17.08 28.75 1.63
CA LYS A 7 16.77 27.43 1.07
C LYS A 7 18.03 26.65 0.81
N ILE A 8 17.94 25.32 0.98
CA ILE A 8 18.99 24.37 0.63
C ILE A 8 18.39 23.36 -0.35
N TYR A 9 19.03 23.19 -1.51
CA TYR A 9 18.61 22.22 -2.51
C TYR A 9 19.46 20.94 -2.43
N PRO A 10 18.90 19.77 -2.80
CA PRO A 10 19.65 18.54 -2.92
C PRO A 10 20.89 18.69 -3.83
N ILE A 11 21.98 18.00 -3.47
CA ILE A 11 23.18 17.93 -4.31
C ILE A 11 22.85 17.14 -5.57
N LYS A 12 23.23 17.69 -6.72
CA LYS A 12 23.17 17.00 -8.00
C LYS A 12 24.57 16.54 -8.41
N GLU A 13 24.71 15.26 -8.69
CA GLU A 13 25.95 14.64 -9.17
C GLU A 13 25.89 14.40 -10.69
N PHE A 14 27.05 14.44 -11.33
CA PHE A 14 27.25 14.17 -12.75
C PHE A 14 28.65 13.57 -12.95
N GLU A 15 28.91 13.00 -14.12
CA GLU A 15 30.13 12.23 -14.42
C GLU A 15 31.44 12.93 -13.99
N ASN A 16 31.50 14.26 -14.11
CA ASN A 16 32.69 15.06 -13.84
C ASN A 16 32.52 16.07 -12.68
N GLY A 17 31.63 15.82 -11.73
CA GLY A 17 31.53 16.65 -10.53
C GLY A 17 30.17 16.67 -9.86
N ARG A 18 29.98 17.64 -8.97
CA ARG A 18 28.71 17.85 -8.27
C ARG A 18 28.43 19.31 -8.02
N VAL A 19 27.17 19.66 -7.95
CA VAL A 19 26.69 21.01 -7.65
C VAL A 19 25.62 20.96 -6.58
N GLY A 20 25.75 21.84 -5.60
CA GLY A 20 24.76 22.05 -4.55
C GLY A 20 24.32 23.51 -4.58
N ASN A 21 23.03 23.77 -4.39
CA ASN A 21 22.50 25.12 -4.51
C ASN A 21 21.87 25.56 -3.19
N ILE A 22 22.04 26.83 -2.85
CA ILE A 22 21.34 27.49 -1.74
C ILE A 22 20.75 28.81 -2.21
N ILE A 23 19.70 29.28 -1.55
CA ILE A 23 19.26 30.68 -1.65
C ILE A 23 19.76 31.42 -0.43
N LEU A 24 20.47 32.52 -0.66
CA LEU A 24 20.84 33.47 0.39
C LEU A 24 19.92 34.67 0.32
N ASP A 25 19.48 35.12 1.49
CA ASP A 25 18.65 36.30 1.68
C ASP A 25 19.41 37.30 2.54
N ASP A 26 19.41 38.55 2.10
CA ASP A 26 19.90 39.69 2.86
C ASP A 26 18.90 40.86 2.75
N GLU A 27 19.23 42.00 3.35
CA GLU A 27 18.38 43.20 3.33
C GLU A 27 18.11 43.75 1.92
N THR A 28 18.93 43.38 0.92
CA THR A 28 18.80 43.83 -0.47
C THR A 28 18.02 42.84 -1.35
N GLY A 29 17.89 41.59 -0.90
CA GLY A 29 17.07 40.56 -1.52
C GLY A 29 17.74 39.19 -1.58
N GLU A 30 17.26 38.37 -2.51
CA GLU A 30 17.65 36.98 -2.63
C GLU A 30 18.61 36.73 -3.79
N ILE A 31 19.60 35.86 -3.56
CA ILE A 31 20.47 35.35 -4.62
C ILE A 31 20.66 33.83 -4.52
N ARG A 32 20.57 33.17 -5.67
CA ARG A 32 20.91 31.76 -5.80
C ARG A 32 22.43 31.60 -5.84
N VAL A 33 22.93 30.73 -4.99
CA VAL A 33 24.36 30.39 -4.92
C VAL A 33 24.55 28.96 -5.39
N ALA A 34 25.37 28.77 -6.41
CA ALA A 34 25.78 27.47 -6.91
C ALA A 34 27.17 27.10 -6.37
N LEU A 35 27.22 26.16 -5.42
CA LEU A 35 28.45 25.60 -4.85
C LEU A 35 28.91 24.42 -5.68
N TRP A 36 30.16 24.46 -6.15
CA TRP A 36 30.70 23.40 -7.00
C TRP A 36 31.69 22.50 -6.25
N ASN A 37 31.65 21.21 -6.59
CA ASN A 37 32.62 20.20 -6.17
C ASN A 37 32.80 20.14 -4.63
N ASP A 38 33.99 20.44 -4.13
CA ASP A 38 34.30 20.41 -2.70
C ASP A 38 33.51 21.44 -1.89
N ARG A 39 33.01 22.51 -2.51
CA ARG A 39 32.22 23.54 -1.81
C ARG A 39 30.85 23.03 -1.41
N THR A 40 30.34 21.96 -2.03
CA THR A 40 29.07 21.36 -1.61
C THR A 40 29.16 20.65 -0.26
N LYS A 41 30.37 20.32 0.23
CA LYS A 41 30.57 19.67 1.54
C LYS A 41 30.00 20.49 2.70
N ILE A 42 29.93 21.82 2.56
CA ILE A 42 29.36 22.66 3.62
C ILE A 42 27.86 22.40 3.81
N LEU A 43 27.15 21.95 2.76
CA LEU A 43 25.69 21.76 2.81
C LEU A 43 25.25 20.75 3.87
N GLU A 44 26.09 19.75 4.16
CA GLU A 44 25.87 18.77 5.23
C GLU A 44 25.81 19.41 6.63
N LYS A 45 26.36 20.63 6.77
CA LYS A 45 26.42 21.38 8.03
C LYS A 45 25.44 22.54 8.08
N LEU A 46 24.81 22.90 6.96
CA LEU A 46 23.89 24.03 6.89
C LEU A 46 22.49 23.61 7.31
N LYS A 47 21.81 24.54 7.98
CA LYS A 47 20.35 24.52 8.18
C LYS A 47 19.76 25.82 7.65
N VAL A 48 18.47 25.83 7.33
CA VAL A 48 17.75 27.09 7.08
C VAL A 48 17.94 28.02 8.28
N GLY A 49 18.17 29.30 8.03
CA GLY A 49 18.52 30.30 9.05
C GLY A 49 20.02 30.43 9.34
N THR A 50 20.87 29.51 8.88
CA THR A 50 22.32 29.62 9.06
C THR A 50 22.85 30.83 8.31
N ILE A 51 23.68 31.67 8.94
CA ILE A 51 24.34 32.79 8.25
C ILE A 51 25.61 32.26 7.60
N VAL A 52 25.82 32.57 6.33
CA VAL A 52 27.02 32.17 5.59
C VAL A 52 27.70 33.35 4.92
N GLU A 53 29.02 33.32 4.87
CA GLU A 53 29.85 34.25 4.13
C GLU A 53 30.40 33.57 2.87
N ILE A 54 30.27 34.25 1.73
CA ILE A 54 30.82 33.84 0.44
C ILE A 54 31.88 34.83 -0.01
N LYS A 55 33.09 34.32 -0.28
CA LYS A 55 34.22 35.07 -0.83
C LYS A 55 34.60 34.51 -2.20
N HIS A 56 35.06 35.38 -3.10
CA HIS A 56 35.55 35.02 -4.43
C HIS A 56 34.58 34.20 -5.31
N GLY A 57 33.27 34.40 -5.12
CA GLY A 57 32.26 33.94 -6.07
C GLY A 57 32.23 34.82 -7.32
N TYR A 58 31.67 34.29 -8.41
CA TYR A 58 31.50 35.03 -9.66
C TYR A 58 30.06 34.92 -10.17
N ILE A 59 29.56 35.99 -10.77
CA ILE A 59 28.20 36.02 -11.31
C ILE A 59 28.17 35.34 -12.67
N LYS A 60 27.16 34.49 -12.88
CA LYS A 60 26.84 33.89 -14.18
C LYS A 60 25.33 33.95 -14.37
N LYS A 61 24.86 34.08 -15.61
CA LYS A 61 23.45 33.83 -15.91
C LYS A 61 23.13 32.37 -15.59
N GLY A 62 22.18 32.19 -14.70
CA GLY A 62 21.67 30.94 -14.19
C GLY A 62 20.41 30.47 -14.89
N PHE A 63 19.59 29.72 -14.16
CA PHE A 63 18.31 29.21 -14.65
C PHE A 63 17.31 30.37 -14.89
N ARG A 64 16.57 30.32 -16.02
CA ARG A 64 15.57 31.35 -16.41
C ARG A 64 16.13 32.78 -16.48
N ASP A 65 17.35 32.95 -16.98
CA ASP A 65 18.01 34.26 -17.15
C ASP A 65 18.28 35.06 -15.86
N ALA A 66 18.06 34.46 -14.68
CA ALA A 66 18.42 35.05 -13.40
C ALA A 66 19.95 35.09 -13.19
N LEU A 67 20.44 35.97 -12.32
CA LEU A 67 21.85 36.01 -11.95
C LEU A 67 22.12 35.03 -10.80
N ASP A 68 23.04 34.08 -11.02
CA ASP A 68 23.49 33.12 -10.01
C ASP A 68 24.91 33.46 -9.55
N LEU A 69 25.16 33.40 -8.24
CA LEU A 69 26.51 33.47 -7.67
C LEU A 69 27.15 32.09 -7.66
N ASN A 70 28.16 31.89 -8.51
CA ASN A 70 28.87 30.62 -8.61
C ASN A 70 30.12 30.62 -7.73
N VAL A 71 30.26 29.57 -6.91
CA VAL A 71 31.39 29.35 -6.00
C VAL A 71 32.16 28.12 -6.47
N GLY A 72 33.13 28.38 -7.36
CA GLY A 72 34.03 27.36 -7.90
C GLY A 72 35.27 27.13 -7.03
N ASN A 73 36.34 26.57 -7.61
CA ASN A 73 37.55 26.17 -6.88
C ASN A 73 38.22 27.30 -6.08
N ARG A 74 38.17 28.55 -6.61
CA ARG A 74 38.71 29.75 -5.95
C ARG A 74 37.76 30.39 -4.94
N GLY A 75 36.48 30.01 -4.98
CA GLY A 75 35.47 30.52 -4.07
C GLY A 75 35.59 29.89 -2.69
N VAL A 76 35.20 30.63 -1.66
CA VAL A 76 35.14 30.18 -0.27
C VAL A 76 33.71 30.39 0.23
N VAL A 77 33.20 29.40 0.96
CA VAL A 77 31.91 29.45 1.65
C VAL A 77 32.14 29.00 3.09
N GLU A 78 31.74 29.82 4.06
CA GLU A 78 31.99 29.62 5.49
C GLU A 78 30.73 29.95 6.29
N ILE A 79 30.46 29.20 7.36
CA ILE A 79 29.41 29.54 8.33
C ILE A 79 29.90 30.75 9.13
N SER A 80 29.05 31.76 9.26
CA SER A 80 29.34 32.99 9.98
C SER A 80 28.48 33.10 11.24
N ASN A 81 29.07 33.58 12.33
CA ASN A 81 28.37 33.87 13.58
C ASN A 81 28.12 35.38 13.75
N ILE A 82 28.24 36.16 12.67
CA ILE A 82 28.04 37.61 12.72
C ILE A 82 26.57 37.88 13.04
N SER A 83 26.33 38.65 14.11
CA SER A 83 25.02 39.20 14.43
C SER A 83 24.76 40.37 13.48
N MET A 84 24.04 40.09 12.40
CA MET A 84 23.48 41.07 11.48
C MET A 84 21.96 41.04 11.59
N ASP A 85 21.33 42.20 11.36
CA ASP A 85 19.88 42.34 11.28
C ASP A 85 19.39 41.84 9.91
N LEU A 86 19.43 40.51 9.73
CA LEU A 86 18.98 39.85 8.50
C LEU A 86 17.49 39.49 8.62
N PRO A 87 16.73 39.51 7.51
CA PRO A 87 15.31 39.16 7.50
C PRO A 87 15.03 37.80 8.16
N GLU A 88 14.12 37.74 9.13
CA GLU A 88 13.65 36.47 9.69
C GLU A 88 13.00 35.62 8.59
N ILE A 89 13.33 34.32 8.58
CA ILE A 89 12.77 33.39 7.61
C ILE A 89 11.49 32.82 8.22
N GLU A 90 10.34 33.26 7.74
CA GLU A 90 9.07 32.56 7.98
C GLU A 90 8.90 31.45 6.93
N GLU A 91 9.25 30.21 7.29
CA GLU A 91 8.82 29.05 6.49
C GLU A 91 7.33 28.78 6.72
N LYS A 92 6.48 29.34 5.86
CA LYS A 92 5.05 29.02 5.88
C LYS A 92 4.80 27.74 5.08
N MET A 93 4.41 26.69 5.81
CA MET A 93 3.78 25.52 5.21
C MET A 93 2.41 25.90 4.69
N MET A 94 2.16 25.58 3.42
CA MET A 94 0.85 25.76 2.81
C MET A 94 -0.04 24.56 3.16
N LYS A 95 -1.28 24.85 3.54
CA LYS A 95 -2.32 23.82 3.72
C LYS A 95 -2.76 23.27 2.37
N ILE A 96 -3.07 21.99 2.32
CA ILE A 96 -3.43 21.31 1.07
C ILE A 96 -4.68 21.92 0.44
N GLY A 97 -5.69 22.27 1.25
CA GLY A 97 -6.94 22.87 0.80
C GLY A 97 -6.79 24.28 0.18
N ASP A 98 -5.67 24.96 0.43
CA ASP A 98 -5.40 26.29 -0.12
C ASP A 98 -4.77 26.25 -1.52
N ILE A 99 -4.42 25.05 -2.02
CA ILE A 99 -3.78 24.87 -3.33
C ILE A 99 -4.85 24.91 -4.44
N ASN A 100 -5.00 26.09 -5.06
CA ASN A 100 -6.00 26.34 -6.10
C ASN A 100 -5.46 27.08 -7.33
N GLU A 101 -4.14 27.20 -7.45
CA GLU A 101 -3.46 27.84 -8.58
C GLU A 101 -2.08 27.19 -8.85
N GLU A 102 -1.41 27.62 -9.92
CA GLU A 102 -0.02 27.24 -10.18
C GLU A 102 0.94 28.04 -9.30
N LEU A 103 1.52 27.35 -8.33
CA LEU A 103 2.42 27.86 -7.33
C LEU A 103 3.79 27.25 -7.53
N ARG A 104 4.81 27.96 -7.06
CA ARG A 104 6.19 27.50 -7.07
C ARG A 104 6.77 27.67 -5.69
N ASP A 105 7.78 26.87 -5.41
CA ASP A 105 8.62 27.06 -4.23
C ASP A 105 7.88 26.95 -2.89
N ILE A 106 6.77 26.19 -2.87
CA ILE A 106 5.96 25.97 -1.68
C ILE A 106 6.49 24.77 -0.87
N SER A 107 6.14 24.77 0.42
CA SER A 107 6.33 23.64 1.33
C SER A 107 4.97 23.13 1.79
N VAL A 108 4.76 21.82 1.74
CA VAL A 108 3.49 21.16 2.08
C VAL A 108 3.77 19.94 2.95
N ALA A 109 3.02 19.80 4.03
CA ALA A 109 3.04 18.61 4.87
C ALA A 109 1.73 17.84 4.75
N GLY A 110 1.81 16.52 4.72
CA GLY A 110 0.62 15.66 4.67
C GLY A 110 0.95 14.23 5.09
N ARG A 111 -0.08 13.48 5.51
CA ARG A 111 0.02 12.04 5.68
C ARG A 111 -0.21 11.32 4.35
N VAL A 112 0.56 10.26 4.12
CA VAL A 112 0.41 9.39 2.96
C VAL A 112 -0.90 8.62 3.08
N LYS A 113 -1.89 8.98 2.25
CA LYS A 113 -3.18 8.29 2.15
C LYS A 113 -3.09 7.07 1.24
N ALA A 114 -2.40 7.21 0.11
CA ALA A 114 -2.28 6.16 -0.90
C ALA A 114 -0.95 6.26 -1.64
N ILE A 115 -0.41 5.11 -2.06
CA ILE A 115 0.82 4.99 -2.85
C ILE A 115 0.47 4.26 -4.14
N PHE A 116 0.94 4.76 -5.28
CA PHE A 116 0.66 4.17 -6.60
C PHE A 116 1.93 3.70 -7.29
N ASP A 117 1.78 2.68 -8.13
CA ASP A 117 2.87 2.05 -8.87
C ASP A 117 3.67 3.04 -9.72
N VAL A 118 4.99 2.89 -9.65
CA VAL A 118 5.95 3.57 -10.52
C VAL A 118 5.80 3.04 -11.94
N ARG A 119 5.73 3.96 -12.91
CA ARG A 119 5.75 3.62 -14.34
C ARG A 119 6.98 4.17 -15.01
N GLU A 120 7.47 3.42 -15.99
CA GLU A 120 8.51 3.85 -16.91
C GLU A 120 7.89 4.26 -18.25
N PHE A 121 8.50 5.24 -18.91
CA PHE A 121 8.10 5.71 -20.23
C PHE A 121 9.33 6.08 -21.08
N GLU A 122 9.21 5.99 -22.39
CA GLU A 122 10.24 6.48 -23.30
C GLU A 122 10.14 7.99 -23.46
N LYS A 123 11.27 8.67 -23.32
CA LYS A 123 11.42 10.10 -23.58
C LYS A 123 11.62 10.32 -25.07
N ILE A 124 11.28 11.53 -25.51
CA ILE A 124 11.44 11.96 -26.92
C ILE A 124 12.92 11.88 -27.37
N ASP A 125 13.87 12.02 -26.43
CA ASP A 125 15.31 11.91 -26.69
C ASP A 125 15.85 10.47 -26.72
N GLY A 126 14.98 9.46 -26.60
CA GLY A 126 15.34 8.04 -26.60
C GLY A 126 15.79 7.50 -25.23
N GLY A 127 15.82 8.33 -24.18
CA GLY A 127 16.03 7.86 -22.81
C GLY A 127 14.76 7.29 -22.16
N THR A 128 14.89 6.67 -20.99
CA THR A 128 13.73 6.27 -20.17
C THR A 128 13.48 7.30 -19.06
N GLY A 129 12.21 7.53 -18.74
CA GLY A 129 11.75 8.33 -17.61
C GLY A 129 10.92 7.48 -16.66
N LYS A 130 10.89 7.86 -15.36
CA LYS A 130 10.02 7.23 -14.36
C LYS A 130 9.07 8.23 -13.75
N VAL A 131 7.85 7.80 -13.45
CA VAL A 131 6.87 8.57 -12.69
C VAL A 131 6.12 7.69 -11.72
N GLY A 132 6.11 8.10 -10.45
CA GLY A 132 5.35 7.49 -9.38
C GLY A 132 4.53 8.56 -8.67
N SER A 133 3.52 8.16 -7.90
CA SER A 133 2.63 9.15 -7.27
C SER A 133 2.03 8.66 -5.97
N ILE A 134 1.66 9.60 -5.11
CA ILE A 134 0.91 9.36 -3.88
C ILE A 134 -0.28 10.30 -3.78
N ILE A 135 -1.19 10.02 -2.85
CA ILE A 135 -2.12 11.02 -2.31
C ILE A 135 -1.63 11.43 -0.92
N LEU A 136 -1.38 12.73 -0.72
CA LEU A 136 -1.18 13.32 0.60
C LEU A 136 -2.50 13.89 1.11
N LYS A 137 -2.73 13.80 2.42
CA LYS A 137 -3.89 14.35 3.10
C LYS A 137 -3.49 15.09 4.36
N ASP A 138 -4.13 16.22 4.61
CA ASP A 138 -4.10 16.95 5.87
C ASP A 138 -5.55 17.17 6.39
N ASP A 139 -5.71 18.09 7.34
CA ASP A 139 -6.99 18.49 7.91
C ASP A 139 -7.86 19.34 6.96
N THR A 140 -7.28 19.88 5.90
CA THR A 140 -7.94 20.80 4.95
C THR A 140 -8.28 20.14 3.62
N GLY A 141 -7.60 19.07 3.22
CA GLY A 141 -7.89 18.37 1.98
C GLY A 141 -6.92 17.25 1.64
N GLU A 142 -7.02 16.78 0.39
CA GLU A 142 -6.11 15.79 -0.18
C GLU A 142 -5.61 16.25 -1.55
N ILE A 143 -4.36 15.93 -1.87
CA ILE A 143 -3.74 16.30 -3.13
C ILE A 143 -2.82 15.21 -3.64
N ARG A 144 -2.80 15.08 -4.97
CA ARG A 144 -1.90 14.15 -5.65
C ARG A 144 -0.51 14.76 -5.74
N VAL A 145 0.50 13.95 -5.41
CA VAL A 145 1.91 14.31 -5.56
C VAL A 145 2.55 13.36 -6.56
N SER A 146 3.18 13.91 -7.60
CA SER A 146 3.91 13.14 -8.61
C SER A 146 5.42 13.28 -8.41
N PHE A 147 6.11 12.15 -8.31
CA PHE A 147 7.57 12.05 -8.21
C PHE A 147 8.15 11.60 -9.55
N TRP A 148 9.25 12.22 -9.95
CA TRP A 148 9.86 12.01 -11.26
C TRP A 148 11.28 11.46 -11.18
N ASN A 149 11.60 10.51 -12.07
CA ASN A 149 12.92 9.87 -12.19
C ASN A 149 13.44 9.39 -10.83
N GLU A 150 14.65 9.77 -10.42
CA GLU A 150 15.28 9.39 -9.13
C GLU A 150 14.40 9.68 -7.90
N LYS A 151 13.45 10.62 -7.99
CA LYS A 151 12.53 10.89 -6.87
C LYS A 151 11.49 9.80 -6.67
N THR A 152 11.30 8.88 -7.61
CA THR A 152 10.38 7.74 -7.43
C THR A 152 10.87 6.76 -6.38
N ASP A 153 12.17 6.71 -6.10
CA ASP A 153 12.79 5.80 -5.13
C ASP A 153 12.28 6.04 -3.69
N ILE A 154 11.67 7.20 -3.43
CA ILE A 154 11.03 7.48 -2.15
C ILE A 154 9.84 6.56 -1.89
N LEU A 155 9.16 6.08 -2.94
CA LEU A 155 7.94 5.28 -2.82
C LEU A 155 8.21 3.91 -2.19
N ASP A 156 9.43 3.39 -2.32
CA ASP A 156 9.86 2.14 -1.68
C ASP A 156 10.20 2.31 -0.18
N ARG A 157 10.26 3.55 0.31
CA ARG A 157 10.69 3.89 1.68
C ARG A 157 9.57 4.42 2.56
N ILE A 158 8.38 4.57 2.01
CA ILE A 158 7.22 5.15 2.68
C ILE A 158 6.09 4.13 2.72
N LYS A 159 5.23 4.24 3.73
CA LYS A 159 4.00 3.45 3.86
C LYS A 159 2.81 4.36 4.10
N LYS A 160 1.60 3.81 3.97
CA LYS A 160 0.37 4.50 4.40
C LYS A 160 0.55 5.03 5.83
N ASN A 161 -0.05 6.18 6.10
CA ASN A 161 0.04 6.94 7.33
C ASN A 161 1.40 7.58 7.68
N ASP A 162 2.49 7.37 6.92
CA ASP A 162 3.71 8.19 7.14
C ASP A 162 3.43 9.68 6.90
N ILE A 163 4.09 10.55 7.64
CA ILE A 163 4.06 12.01 7.43
C ILE A 163 5.17 12.37 6.46
N LEU A 164 4.84 13.07 5.38
CA LEU A 164 5.83 13.67 4.49
C LEU A 164 5.77 15.19 4.56
N LEU A 165 6.93 15.81 4.73
CA LEU A 165 7.15 17.23 4.46
C LEU A 165 7.89 17.36 3.14
N LEU A 166 7.23 17.99 2.17
CA LEU A 166 7.75 18.26 0.84
C LEU A 166 8.09 19.74 0.75
N GLU A 167 9.36 20.05 0.48
CA GLU A 167 9.85 21.42 0.37
C GLU A 167 10.34 21.66 -1.06
N ASN A 168 10.17 22.89 -1.55
CA ASN A 168 10.54 23.26 -2.91
C ASN A 168 9.79 22.44 -3.97
N VAL A 169 8.49 22.25 -3.74
CA VAL A 169 7.59 21.70 -4.76
C VAL A 169 6.93 22.83 -5.55
N TYR A 170 6.34 22.45 -6.67
CA TYR A 170 5.51 23.34 -7.49
C TYR A 170 4.21 22.64 -7.81
N THR A 171 3.17 23.41 -8.06
CA THR A 171 1.86 22.88 -8.47
C THR A 171 1.66 23.11 -9.96
N ARG A 172 0.87 22.23 -10.56
CA ARG A 172 0.50 22.30 -11.97
C ARG A 172 -0.94 21.83 -12.12
N GLU A 173 -1.67 22.40 -13.06
CA GLU A 173 -3.00 21.88 -13.41
C GLU A 173 -2.89 20.44 -13.94
N GLY A 174 -3.61 19.53 -13.27
CA GLY A 174 -3.76 18.13 -13.64
C GLY A 174 -5.19 17.80 -14.07
N PHE A 175 -5.47 16.52 -14.29
CA PHE A 175 -6.77 16.08 -14.84
C PHE A 175 -7.95 16.30 -13.87
N ASN A 176 -7.70 16.33 -12.57
CA ASN A 176 -8.72 16.50 -11.53
C ASN A 176 -8.45 17.74 -10.65
N GLY A 177 -7.87 18.79 -11.22
CA GLY A 177 -7.44 19.99 -10.48
C GLY A 177 -5.92 20.04 -10.29
N TYR A 178 -5.46 20.90 -9.40
CA TYR A 178 -4.03 21.11 -9.16
C TYR A 178 -3.37 19.91 -8.50
N GLU A 179 -2.17 19.57 -8.95
CA GLU A 179 -1.33 18.50 -8.42
C GLU A 179 0.05 19.04 -8.03
N ILE A 180 0.65 18.46 -6.99
CA ILE A 180 2.02 18.77 -6.59
C ILE A 180 3.00 17.95 -7.44
N GLN A 181 4.06 18.61 -7.90
CA GLN A 181 5.15 18.02 -8.64
C GLN A 181 6.43 18.05 -7.80
N ALA A 182 6.88 16.86 -7.39
CA ALA A 182 8.15 16.66 -6.70
C ALA A 182 9.26 16.45 -7.72
N GLY A 183 9.91 17.55 -8.09
CA GLY A 183 11.02 17.58 -9.04
C GLY A 183 12.38 17.28 -8.40
N TRP A 184 13.45 17.40 -9.18
CA TRP A 184 14.82 17.14 -8.73
C TRP A 184 15.26 18.06 -7.56
N GLN A 185 14.69 19.27 -7.47
CA GLN A 185 14.95 20.25 -6.40
C GLN A 185 14.20 19.98 -5.11
N THR A 186 13.21 19.09 -5.13
CA THR A 186 12.34 18.85 -3.98
C THR A 186 13.11 18.16 -2.87
N ASN A 187 13.04 18.72 -1.67
CA ASN A 187 13.48 18.04 -0.45
C ASN A 187 12.29 17.27 0.13
N VAL A 188 12.54 16.04 0.56
CA VAL A 188 11.50 15.17 1.12
C VAL A 188 11.98 14.68 2.48
N ARG A 189 11.24 15.03 3.53
CA ARG A 189 11.49 14.58 4.90
C ARG A 189 10.38 13.59 5.28
N ILE A 190 10.77 12.37 5.62
CA ILE A 190 9.85 11.31 6.08
C ILE A 190 9.78 11.36 7.61
N ASN A 191 8.56 11.34 8.16
CA ASN A 191 8.26 11.38 9.58
C ASN A 191 9.08 12.42 10.37
N PRO A 192 9.10 13.70 9.94
CA PRO A 192 9.80 14.75 10.66
C PRO A 192 9.17 15.00 12.04
N GLU A 193 9.98 15.08 13.10
CA GLU A 193 9.53 15.27 14.49
C GLU A 193 8.83 16.61 14.74
N ASP A 194 9.12 17.61 13.91
CA ASP A 194 8.58 18.98 13.93
C ASP A 194 7.24 19.14 13.20
N VAL A 195 6.66 18.05 12.68
CA VAL A 195 5.35 18.07 12.02
C VAL A 195 4.41 17.08 12.68
N ASP A 196 3.32 17.58 13.25
CA ASP A 196 2.25 16.76 13.81
C ASP A 196 0.98 16.86 12.95
N LEU A 197 0.44 15.70 12.57
CA LEU A 197 -0.78 15.57 11.79
C LEU A 197 -1.59 14.39 12.35
N PRO A 198 -2.93 14.46 12.44
CA PRO A 198 -3.73 13.34 12.91
C PRO A 198 -3.64 12.14 11.96
N GLU A 199 -3.69 10.92 12.49
CA GLU A 199 -3.68 9.69 11.70
C GLU A 199 -4.90 9.62 10.76
N ILE A 200 -4.70 9.12 9.54
CA ILE A 200 -5.79 8.90 8.59
C ILE A 200 -6.50 7.61 8.98
N LYS A 201 -7.77 7.74 9.37
CA LYS A 201 -8.70 6.62 9.47
C LYS A 201 -9.46 6.49 8.16
N GLU A 202 -9.36 5.32 7.53
CA GLU A 202 -10.15 5.02 6.33
C GLU A 202 -11.61 4.80 6.73
N GLU A 203 -12.50 5.60 6.16
CA GLU A 203 -13.94 5.43 6.33
C GLU A 203 -14.51 4.74 5.10
N PHE A 204 -15.33 3.70 5.32
CA PHE A 204 -16.00 2.96 4.26
C PHE A 204 -17.48 3.33 4.23
N VAL A 205 -17.97 3.70 3.05
CA VAL A 205 -19.37 4.05 2.85
C VAL A 205 -20.14 2.79 2.46
N LYS A 206 -21.29 2.55 3.10
CA LYS A 206 -22.21 1.47 2.71
C LYS A 206 -22.80 1.73 1.34
N ILE A 207 -23.04 0.68 0.57
CA ILE A 207 -23.41 0.77 -0.85
C ILE A 207 -24.67 1.61 -1.07
N ALA A 208 -25.70 1.46 -0.23
CA ALA A 208 -26.95 2.22 -0.37
C ALA A 208 -26.81 3.73 -0.18
N TYR A 209 -25.70 4.20 0.42
CA TYR A 209 -25.47 5.62 0.71
C TYR A 209 -24.40 6.25 -0.20
N LEU A 210 -23.94 5.51 -1.21
CA LEU A 210 -22.99 6.03 -2.18
C LEU A 210 -23.58 7.22 -2.95
N LYS A 211 -22.71 8.19 -3.22
CA LYS A 211 -22.99 9.39 -4.02
C LYS A 211 -21.82 9.59 -4.97
N GLU A 212 -22.03 10.38 -6.03
CA GLU A 212 -20.93 10.78 -6.91
C GLU A 212 -19.76 11.38 -6.12
N GLY A 213 -18.54 11.00 -6.49
CA GLY A 213 -17.32 11.48 -5.83
C GLY A 213 -16.36 10.36 -5.44
N ALA A 214 -15.34 10.72 -4.67
CA ALA A 214 -14.35 9.77 -4.18
C ALA A 214 -14.98 8.84 -3.13
N VAL A 215 -14.65 7.55 -3.17
CA VAL A 215 -15.18 6.58 -2.20
C VAL A 215 -14.19 5.49 -1.86
N ASN A 216 -14.34 5.00 -0.62
CA ASN A 216 -13.87 3.70 -0.18
C ASN A 216 -15.10 2.85 0.14
N VAL A 217 -15.17 1.63 -0.40
CA VAL A 217 -16.28 0.70 -0.20
C VAL A 217 -15.76 -0.71 0.11
N ARG A 218 -16.55 -1.48 0.86
CA ARG A 218 -16.37 -2.91 1.08
C ARG A 218 -17.61 -3.64 0.61
N GLY A 219 -17.41 -4.80 0.02
CA GLY A 219 -18.53 -5.67 -0.37
C GLY A 219 -18.06 -7.03 -0.84
N ALA A 220 -18.98 -7.98 -0.91
CA ALA A 220 -18.77 -9.26 -1.57
C ALA A 220 -19.02 -9.13 -3.07
N VAL A 221 -18.15 -9.71 -3.88
CA VAL A 221 -18.38 -9.88 -5.32
C VAL A 221 -19.58 -10.79 -5.47
N LYS A 222 -20.72 -10.25 -5.90
CA LYS A 222 -21.91 -11.05 -6.22
C LYS A 222 -21.74 -11.75 -7.55
N GLU A 223 -21.27 -11.02 -8.56
CA GLU A 223 -21.16 -11.52 -9.94
C GLU A 223 -19.97 -10.88 -10.66
N VAL A 224 -19.33 -11.64 -11.56
CA VAL A 224 -18.32 -11.13 -12.50
C VAL A 224 -18.95 -11.10 -13.90
N LEU A 225 -19.11 -9.90 -14.47
CA LEU A 225 -19.81 -9.66 -15.73
C LEU A 225 -18.91 -9.81 -16.97
N GLY A 226 -17.72 -10.38 -16.80
CA GLY A 226 -16.74 -10.64 -17.86
C GLY A 226 -15.76 -9.49 -18.11
N VAL A 227 -14.75 -9.80 -18.93
CA VAL A 227 -13.67 -8.87 -19.30
C VAL A 227 -13.56 -8.77 -20.81
N LYS A 228 -13.38 -7.55 -21.31
CA LYS A 228 -13.26 -7.22 -22.73
C LYS A 228 -11.95 -6.47 -22.97
N THR A 229 -11.30 -6.77 -24.09
CA THR A 229 -10.13 -6.05 -24.58
C THR A 229 -10.52 -5.25 -25.82
N PHE A 230 -9.95 -4.07 -26.00
CA PHE A 230 -10.19 -3.19 -27.14
C PHE A 230 -8.89 -2.53 -27.59
N GLU A 231 -8.82 -2.08 -28.84
CA GLU A 231 -7.70 -1.27 -29.34
C GLU A 231 -7.93 0.21 -29.00
N LYS A 232 -6.88 0.87 -28.52
CA LYS A 232 -6.85 2.31 -28.25
C LYS A 232 -6.46 3.06 -29.51
N ILE A 233 -6.81 4.35 -29.53
CA ILE A 233 -6.51 5.27 -30.64
C ILE A 233 -5.00 5.42 -30.85
N ASP A 234 -4.20 5.28 -29.79
CA ASP A 234 -2.73 5.33 -29.82
C ASP A 234 -2.08 4.01 -30.28
N GLY A 235 -2.88 3.02 -30.70
CA GLY A 235 -2.41 1.69 -31.11
C GLY A 235 -2.11 0.74 -29.95
N GLY A 236 -2.27 1.16 -28.69
CA GLY A 236 -2.19 0.28 -27.53
C GLY A 236 -3.45 -0.57 -27.35
N THR A 237 -3.43 -1.51 -26.40
CA THR A 237 -4.63 -2.25 -25.99
C THR A 237 -5.18 -1.70 -24.67
N GLY A 238 -6.50 -1.65 -24.56
CA GLY A 238 -7.24 -1.35 -23.35
C GLY A 238 -8.02 -2.58 -22.89
N LYS A 239 -8.23 -2.69 -21.59
CA LYS A 239 -9.01 -3.77 -20.98
C LYS A 239 -10.10 -3.16 -20.10
N VAL A 240 -11.28 -3.76 -20.08
CA VAL A 240 -12.38 -3.33 -19.21
C VAL A 240 -13.19 -4.55 -18.78
N GLY A 241 -13.50 -4.65 -17.51
CA GLY A 241 -14.45 -5.61 -16.99
C GLY A 241 -15.30 -4.99 -15.91
N SER A 242 -16.28 -5.74 -15.41
CA SER A 242 -17.11 -5.26 -14.31
C SER A 242 -17.57 -6.37 -13.39
N ILE A 243 -17.83 -6.01 -12.15
CA ILE A 243 -18.42 -6.86 -11.13
C ILE A 243 -19.69 -6.21 -10.58
N ILE A 244 -20.59 -7.03 -10.04
CA ILE A 244 -21.62 -6.58 -9.11
C ILE A 244 -21.06 -6.77 -7.70
N LEU A 245 -20.93 -5.67 -6.96
CA LEU A 245 -20.49 -5.65 -5.57
C LEU A 245 -21.73 -5.52 -4.68
N ALA A 246 -21.80 -6.31 -3.60
CA ALA A 246 -22.93 -6.33 -2.68
C ALA A 246 -22.48 -6.20 -1.22
N ASP A 247 -23.27 -5.50 -0.42
CA ASP A 247 -23.18 -5.48 1.05
C ASP A 247 -24.57 -5.74 1.64
N ASP A 248 -24.70 -5.57 2.96
CA ASP A 248 -25.97 -5.69 3.69
C ASP A 248 -26.99 -4.59 3.38
N THR A 249 -26.60 -3.54 2.66
CA THR A 249 -27.44 -2.39 2.34
C THR A 249 -27.86 -2.33 0.87
N GLY A 250 -27.09 -2.91 -0.05
CA GLY A 250 -27.44 -2.90 -1.46
C GLY A 250 -26.38 -3.49 -2.38
N GLU A 251 -26.56 -3.23 -3.67
CA GLU A 251 -25.69 -3.70 -4.74
C GLU A 251 -25.30 -2.54 -5.65
N ILE A 252 -24.08 -2.56 -6.16
CA ILE A 252 -23.60 -1.57 -7.12
C ILE A 252 -22.62 -2.21 -8.10
N ARG A 253 -22.65 -1.73 -9.33
CA ARG A 253 -21.67 -2.14 -10.34
C ARG A 253 -20.33 -1.45 -10.10
N ALA A 254 -19.24 -2.21 -10.13
CA ALA A 254 -17.90 -1.66 -10.21
C ALA A 254 -17.26 -1.98 -11.57
N VAL A 255 -16.85 -0.94 -12.29
CA VAL A 255 -16.20 -1.00 -13.60
C VAL A 255 -14.70 -0.88 -13.42
N ILE A 256 -13.97 -1.88 -13.90
CA ILE A 256 -12.52 -2.05 -13.67
C ILE A 256 -11.77 -1.94 -14.97
N TRP A 257 -10.78 -1.04 -15.01
CA TRP A 257 -10.06 -0.67 -16.22
C TRP A 257 -8.60 -1.15 -16.23
N ASN A 258 -8.13 -1.45 -17.46
CA ASN A 258 -6.76 -1.79 -17.82
C ASN A 258 -6.16 -2.89 -16.91
N GLU A 259 -4.97 -2.67 -16.35
CA GLU A 259 -4.24 -3.64 -15.53
C GLU A 259 -5.03 -4.11 -14.31
N LYS A 260 -5.94 -3.28 -13.78
CA LYS A 260 -6.77 -3.68 -12.63
C LYS A 260 -7.80 -4.73 -13.04
N ALA A 261 -8.18 -4.80 -14.31
CA ALA A 261 -9.16 -5.77 -14.80
C ALA A 261 -8.59 -7.20 -14.86
N ASP A 262 -7.27 -7.37 -14.78
CA ASP A 262 -6.63 -8.69 -14.78
C ASP A 262 -7.03 -9.52 -13.55
N ILE A 263 -7.35 -8.87 -12.43
CA ILE A 263 -7.86 -9.54 -11.23
C ILE A 263 -9.19 -10.27 -11.49
N LEU A 264 -9.97 -9.82 -12.48
CA LEU A 264 -11.30 -10.35 -12.74
C LEU A 264 -11.28 -11.76 -13.33
N GLU A 265 -10.16 -12.16 -13.93
CA GLU A 265 -9.94 -13.54 -14.38
C GLU A 265 -9.80 -14.48 -13.18
N ASN A 266 -9.28 -13.96 -12.06
CA ASN A 266 -8.90 -14.74 -10.89
C ASN A 266 -9.86 -14.57 -9.70
N ILE A 267 -10.81 -13.63 -9.76
CA ILE A 267 -11.78 -13.38 -8.69
C ILE A 267 -13.06 -14.21 -8.88
N SER A 268 -13.67 -14.66 -7.78
CA SER A 268 -14.92 -15.44 -7.80
C SER A 268 -16.03 -14.73 -7.04
N SER A 269 -17.27 -15.11 -7.35
CA SER A 269 -18.44 -14.74 -6.53
C SER A 269 -18.24 -15.18 -5.07
N GLY A 270 -18.71 -14.35 -4.14
CA GLY A 270 -18.58 -14.51 -2.69
C GLY A 270 -17.33 -13.87 -2.08
N VAL A 271 -16.30 -13.57 -2.88
CA VAL A 271 -15.05 -12.94 -2.37
C VAL A 271 -15.36 -11.54 -1.87
N LYS A 272 -15.04 -11.26 -0.61
CA LYS A 272 -15.10 -9.91 -0.06
C LYS A 272 -13.89 -9.11 -0.53
N ILE A 273 -14.13 -7.91 -1.03
CA ILE A 273 -13.11 -6.99 -1.50
C ILE A 273 -13.26 -5.62 -0.87
N LYS A 274 -12.13 -4.92 -0.81
CA LYS A 274 -12.01 -3.52 -0.47
C LYS A 274 -11.63 -2.75 -1.72
N ILE A 275 -12.38 -1.71 -2.03
CA ILE A 275 -12.06 -0.79 -3.12
C ILE A 275 -11.81 0.59 -2.49
N GLU A 276 -10.62 1.13 -2.68
CA GLU A 276 -10.22 2.41 -2.09
C GLU A 276 -9.75 3.41 -3.13
N ASN A 277 -9.96 4.69 -2.83
CA ASN A 277 -9.62 5.79 -3.74
C ASN A 277 -10.28 5.57 -5.13
N ALA A 278 -11.47 4.98 -5.11
CA ALA A 278 -12.32 4.85 -6.29
C ALA A 278 -13.14 6.12 -6.49
N ARG A 279 -13.79 6.21 -7.65
CA ARG A 279 -14.73 7.29 -7.94
C ARG A 279 -16.08 6.73 -8.34
N VAL A 280 -17.13 7.15 -7.66
CA VAL A 280 -18.51 6.91 -8.06
C VAL A 280 -18.91 7.95 -9.10
N LYS A 281 -19.57 7.50 -10.18
CA LYS A 281 -20.11 8.36 -11.25
C LYS A 281 -21.44 7.78 -11.74
N GLU A 282 -22.26 8.61 -12.36
CA GLU A 282 -23.44 8.15 -13.10
C GLU A 282 -23.00 7.35 -14.35
N GLY A 283 -23.43 6.10 -14.41
CA GLY A 283 -23.29 5.19 -15.54
C GLY A 283 -24.57 5.07 -16.36
N MET A 284 -24.69 4.02 -17.18
CA MET A 284 -25.89 3.82 -18.02
C MET A 284 -27.10 3.36 -17.22
N GLU A 285 -26.88 2.65 -16.10
CA GLU A 285 -27.93 2.01 -15.29
C GLU A 285 -27.98 2.58 -13.86
N GLY A 286 -27.47 3.81 -13.67
CA GLY A 286 -27.35 4.46 -12.36
C GLY A 286 -25.90 4.63 -11.92
N LEU A 287 -25.68 4.84 -10.62
CA LEU A 287 -24.33 5.02 -10.08
C LEU A 287 -23.47 3.76 -10.25
N GLU A 288 -22.23 3.96 -10.69
CA GLU A 288 -21.20 2.93 -10.84
C GLU A 288 -19.90 3.35 -10.16
N ILE A 289 -19.17 2.38 -9.61
CA ILE A 289 -17.83 2.58 -9.04
C ILE A 289 -16.79 2.39 -10.14
N HIS A 290 -15.98 3.40 -10.41
CA HIS A 290 -14.88 3.31 -11.37
C HIS A 290 -13.56 2.99 -10.66
N VAL A 291 -13.02 1.82 -10.98
CA VAL A 291 -11.71 1.32 -10.55
C VAL A 291 -10.70 1.60 -11.66
N ASN A 292 -9.84 2.58 -11.41
CA ASN A 292 -8.81 3.03 -12.35
C ASN A 292 -7.41 2.78 -11.79
N ARG A 293 -6.37 3.29 -12.47
CA ARG A 293 -4.98 3.20 -12.01
C ARG A 293 -4.78 3.71 -10.57
N SER A 294 -5.46 4.79 -10.21
CA SER A 294 -5.36 5.41 -8.88
C SER A 294 -6.26 4.76 -7.83
N THR A 295 -6.87 3.62 -8.15
CA THR A 295 -7.75 2.89 -7.24
C THR A 295 -7.00 1.68 -6.70
N GLU A 296 -7.07 1.48 -5.39
CA GLU A 296 -6.56 0.30 -4.73
C GLU A 296 -7.69 -0.73 -4.63
N LEU A 297 -7.38 -1.96 -5.02
CA LEU A 297 -8.30 -3.07 -5.01
C LEU A 297 -7.62 -4.24 -4.32
N SER A 298 -8.18 -4.68 -3.20
CA SER A 298 -7.63 -5.76 -2.38
C SER A 298 -8.74 -6.66 -1.86
N VAL A 299 -8.38 -7.88 -1.46
CA VAL A 299 -9.33 -8.79 -0.79
C VAL A 299 -9.58 -8.26 0.63
N ASP A 300 -10.85 -8.12 1.00
CA ASP A 300 -11.25 -7.68 2.34
C ASP A 300 -11.39 -8.88 3.27
N ILE A 301 -10.35 -9.14 4.04
CA ILE A 301 -10.30 -10.18 5.08
C ILE A 301 -10.62 -9.63 6.48
N SER A 302 -11.17 -8.41 6.60
CA SER A 302 -11.40 -7.78 7.91
C SER A 302 -12.33 -8.57 8.85
N TYR A 303 -13.06 -9.56 8.32
CA TYR A 303 -13.91 -10.49 9.08
C TYR A 303 -13.32 -11.90 9.25
N GLU A 304 -12.14 -12.18 8.70
CA GLU A 304 -11.51 -13.49 8.71
C GLU A 304 -10.16 -13.46 9.42
N LYS A 305 -10.06 -12.73 10.55
CA LYS A 305 -8.94 -12.97 11.47
C LYS A 305 -8.92 -14.46 11.80
N LYS A 306 -7.85 -15.13 11.38
CA LYS A 306 -7.63 -16.55 11.61
C LYS A 306 -6.96 -16.76 12.96
N ILE A 307 -7.33 -17.81 13.67
CA ILE A 307 -6.79 -18.14 14.99
C ILE A 307 -5.26 -18.12 14.98
N LYS A 308 -4.63 -18.69 13.95
CA LYS A 308 -3.16 -18.76 13.84
C LYS A 308 -2.46 -17.39 13.71
N ASN A 309 -3.18 -16.36 13.28
CA ASN A 309 -2.66 -15.01 12.97
C ASN A 309 -3.15 -13.96 13.98
N LEU A 310 -3.64 -14.37 15.15
CA LEU A 310 -4.11 -13.41 16.15
C LEU A 310 -2.96 -12.59 16.74
N GLU A 311 -3.15 -11.28 16.76
CA GLU A 311 -2.26 -10.32 17.41
C GLU A 311 -2.89 -9.76 18.69
N LYS A 312 -2.04 -9.38 19.65
CA LYS A 312 -2.49 -8.87 20.95
C LYS A 312 -3.41 -7.66 20.79
N GLY A 313 -4.52 -7.65 21.54
CA GLY A 313 -5.49 -6.56 21.57
C GLY A 313 -6.89 -7.01 21.17
N LYS A 314 -7.69 -6.07 20.64
CA LYS A 314 -9.10 -6.34 20.31
C LYS A 314 -9.22 -7.36 19.17
N VAL A 315 -10.07 -8.35 19.39
CA VAL A 315 -10.34 -9.43 18.42
C VAL A 315 -11.83 -9.60 18.23
N GLU A 316 -12.21 -9.94 17.00
CA GLU A 316 -13.49 -10.53 16.66
C GLU A 316 -13.17 -11.75 15.79
N ILE A 317 -13.60 -12.95 16.20
CA ILE A 317 -13.28 -14.20 15.52
C ILE A 317 -14.46 -15.16 15.53
N MET A 318 -14.59 -15.96 14.49
CA MET A 318 -15.63 -16.96 14.34
C MET A 318 -15.03 -18.37 14.32
N GLY A 319 -15.73 -19.32 14.92
CA GLY A 319 -15.34 -20.72 14.87
C GLY A 319 -16.36 -21.66 15.48
N ARG A 320 -16.08 -22.97 15.39
CA ARG A 320 -16.86 -24.02 16.04
C ARG A 320 -16.31 -24.26 17.44
N ILE A 321 -17.19 -24.41 18.41
CA ILE A 321 -16.78 -24.84 19.75
C ILE A 321 -16.29 -26.28 19.70
N SER A 322 -15.00 -26.49 19.94
CA SER A 322 -14.34 -27.78 19.75
C SER A 322 -14.21 -28.60 21.03
N LYS A 323 -14.20 -27.93 22.20
CA LYS A 323 -14.11 -28.49 23.55
C LYS A 323 -14.68 -27.48 24.57
N ILE A 324 -15.37 -27.95 25.60
CA ILE A 324 -15.90 -27.10 26.69
C ILE A 324 -15.08 -27.35 27.97
N GLU A 325 -14.82 -26.30 28.74
CA GLU A 325 -14.17 -26.35 30.05
C GLU A 325 -14.92 -25.47 31.08
N ASP A 326 -14.55 -25.57 32.36
CA ASP A 326 -15.30 -24.93 33.46
C ASP A 326 -15.38 -23.39 33.38
N LYS A 327 -14.41 -22.75 32.71
CA LYS A 327 -14.31 -21.29 32.58
C LYS A 327 -14.27 -20.81 31.12
N GLY A 328 -14.82 -21.61 30.21
CA GLY A 328 -14.84 -21.25 28.81
C GLY A 328 -14.85 -22.43 27.88
N PHE A 329 -14.34 -22.24 26.67
CA PHE A 329 -14.31 -23.28 25.65
C PHE A 329 -13.16 -23.06 24.68
N PHE A 330 -12.78 -24.11 23.96
CA PHE A 330 -11.90 -24.00 22.80
C PHE A 330 -12.75 -23.70 21.57
N LEU A 331 -12.33 -22.67 20.84
CA LEU A 331 -12.87 -22.26 19.57
C LEU A 331 -11.93 -22.74 18.47
N MET A 332 -12.46 -23.37 17.42
CA MET A 332 -11.70 -23.90 16.30
C MET A 332 -12.18 -23.28 14.99
N ASP A 333 -11.22 -22.83 14.18
CA ASP A 333 -11.43 -22.41 12.79
C ASP A 333 -10.57 -23.27 11.86
N GLU A 334 -10.49 -22.92 10.58
CA GLU A 334 -9.72 -23.69 9.60
C GLU A 334 -8.21 -23.65 9.85
N SER A 335 -7.74 -22.64 10.59
CA SER A 335 -6.33 -22.33 10.82
C SER A 335 -5.78 -22.86 12.14
N GLY A 336 -6.62 -23.09 13.14
CA GLY A 336 -6.16 -23.51 14.46
C GLY A 336 -7.27 -23.62 15.50
N GLU A 337 -6.86 -23.64 16.76
CA GLU A 337 -7.72 -23.73 17.92
C GLU A 337 -7.22 -22.77 19.00
N ILE A 338 -8.13 -22.09 19.71
CA ILE A 338 -7.78 -21.14 20.77
C ILE A 338 -8.76 -21.23 21.94
N PHE A 339 -8.26 -21.01 23.16
CA PHE A 339 -9.11 -20.93 24.33
C PHE A 339 -9.82 -19.57 24.43
N VAL A 340 -11.13 -19.62 24.67
CA VAL A 340 -12.00 -18.47 24.92
C VAL A 340 -12.50 -18.56 26.35
N GLU A 341 -12.10 -17.60 27.18
CA GLU A 341 -12.58 -17.45 28.55
C GLU A 341 -13.93 -16.74 28.57
N THR A 342 -14.94 -17.39 29.16
CA THR A 342 -16.29 -16.86 29.34
C THR A 342 -16.98 -17.54 30.53
N ASN A 343 -17.97 -16.87 31.11
CA ASN A 343 -18.83 -17.42 32.16
C ASN A 343 -20.13 -18.04 31.61
N GLU A 344 -20.38 -17.89 30.31
CA GLU A 344 -21.58 -18.38 29.64
C GLU A 344 -21.43 -19.82 29.17
N LYS A 345 -22.53 -20.55 29.09
CA LYS A 345 -22.56 -21.97 28.68
C LYS A 345 -23.00 -22.10 27.23
N TYR A 346 -22.27 -22.94 26.50
CA TYR A 346 -22.52 -23.23 25.09
C TYR A 346 -22.44 -24.73 24.81
N ASN A 347 -22.85 -25.16 23.62
CA ASN A 347 -22.75 -26.56 23.22
C ASN A 347 -21.58 -26.79 22.26
N MET A 348 -21.01 -27.98 22.34
CA MET A 348 -19.97 -28.42 21.41
C MET A 348 -20.52 -28.41 19.97
N GLY A 349 -19.75 -27.88 19.03
CA GLY A 349 -20.12 -27.73 17.63
C GLY A 349 -20.94 -26.49 17.31
N ASP A 350 -21.37 -25.70 18.31
CA ASP A 350 -22.00 -24.40 18.05
C ASP A 350 -21.04 -23.51 17.26
N LEU A 351 -21.56 -22.86 16.21
CA LEU A 351 -20.85 -21.81 15.50
C LEU A 351 -21.08 -20.51 16.27
N VAL A 352 -20.00 -19.87 16.68
CA VAL A 352 -20.07 -18.62 17.44
C VAL A 352 -19.11 -17.58 16.86
N ARG A 353 -19.51 -16.32 16.94
CA ARG A 353 -18.64 -15.16 16.81
C ARG A 353 -18.31 -14.66 18.22
N VAL A 354 -17.03 -14.50 18.50
CA VAL A 354 -16.50 -14.03 19.79
C VAL A 354 -15.83 -12.69 19.57
N SER A 355 -16.28 -11.65 20.27
CA SER A 355 -15.58 -10.36 20.36
C SER A 355 -14.96 -10.21 21.75
N GLY A 356 -13.73 -9.67 21.83
CA GLY A 356 -13.00 -9.63 23.09
C GLY A 356 -11.58 -9.09 22.97
N GLU A 357 -10.73 -9.48 23.91
CA GLU A 357 -9.32 -9.10 23.95
C GLU A 357 -8.44 -10.35 23.95
N PHE A 358 -7.48 -10.40 23.02
CA PHE A 358 -6.53 -11.49 22.85
C PHE A 358 -5.17 -11.12 23.45
N SER A 359 -4.58 -12.05 24.20
CA SER A 359 -3.18 -11.98 24.66
C SER A 359 -2.47 -13.32 24.48
N GLU A 360 -2.85 -14.32 25.29
CA GLU A 360 -2.52 -15.75 25.12
C GLU A 360 -3.78 -16.61 24.92
N LYS A 361 -4.92 -16.05 25.35
CA LYS A 361 -6.29 -16.57 25.21
C LYS A 361 -7.19 -15.39 24.87
N ILE A 362 -8.41 -15.67 24.43
CA ILE A 362 -9.41 -14.64 24.20
C ILE A 362 -10.22 -14.47 25.49
N ILE A 363 -10.23 -13.27 26.05
CA ILE A 363 -11.18 -12.90 27.10
C ILE A 363 -12.42 -12.36 26.39
N ALA A 364 -13.50 -13.14 26.37
CA ALA A 364 -14.71 -12.79 25.64
C ALA A 364 -15.43 -11.62 26.32
N LYS A 365 -15.79 -10.62 25.51
CA LYS A 365 -16.68 -9.53 25.89
C LYS A 365 -18.11 -9.82 25.45
N GLU A 366 -18.28 -10.39 24.25
CA GLU A 366 -19.57 -10.74 23.67
C GLU A 366 -19.41 -12.00 22.82
N ILE A 367 -20.40 -12.88 22.86
CA ILE A 367 -20.43 -14.11 22.08
C ILE A 367 -21.81 -14.21 21.42
N GLU A 368 -21.83 -14.33 20.10
CA GLU A 368 -23.04 -14.44 19.29
C GLU A 368 -23.07 -15.81 18.63
N LYS A 369 -24.16 -16.56 18.81
CA LYS A 369 -24.38 -17.83 18.09
C LYS A 369 -24.86 -17.55 16.67
N LEU A 370 -24.28 -18.22 15.70
CA LEU A 370 -24.56 -18.01 14.27
C LEU A 370 -25.14 -19.26 13.61
N GLU A 371 -25.99 -19.05 12.61
CA GLU A 371 -26.57 -20.09 11.75
C GLU A 371 -26.26 -19.81 10.28
N ILE A 372 -24.97 -19.81 9.95
CA ILE A 372 -24.48 -19.58 8.58
C ILE A 372 -23.64 -20.76 8.09
N PRO A 373 -23.44 -20.92 6.76
CA PRO A 373 -22.53 -21.93 6.22
C PRO A 373 -21.12 -21.75 6.79
N PHE A 374 -20.62 -22.78 7.47
CA PHE A 374 -19.26 -22.87 8.02
C PHE A 374 -18.89 -24.36 8.17
N PRO A 375 -17.61 -24.76 7.99
CA PRO A 375 -17.19 -26.13 8.17
C PRO A 375 -17.71 -26.75 9.47
N SER A 376 -18.14 -28.00 9.39
CA SER A 376 -18.51 -28.76 10.58
C SER A 376 -17.28 -29.00 11.46
N LEU A 377 -17.51 -29.21 12.76
CA LEU A 377 -16.40 -29.51 13.68
C LEU A 377 -15.62 -30.76 13.25
N GLU A 378 -16.31 -31.74 12.66
CA GLU A 378 -15.68 -32.96 12.13
C GLU A 378 -14.78 -32.64 10.93
N GLU A 379 -15.22 -31.78 10.01
CA GLU A 379 -14.41 -31.36 8.86
C GLU A 379 -13.19 -30.53 9.28
N LEU A 380 -13.28 -29.74 10.36
CA LEU A 380 -12.15 -28.97 10.89
C LEU A 380 -11.10 -29.87 11.55
N LYS A 381 -11.54 -30.86 12.34
CA LYS A 381 -10.67 -31.81 13.03
C LYS A 381 -10.06 -32.83 12.09
N ASN A 382 -10.86 -33.33 11.15
CA ASN A 382 -10.49 -34.40 10.23
C ASN A 382 -10.76 -33.99 8.76
N PRO A 383 -10.02 -33.00 8.21
CA PRO A 383 -10.10 -32.68 6.79
C PRO A 383 -9.84 -33.92 5.94
N LYS A 384 -10.65 -34.13 4.91
CA LYS A 384 -10.47 -35.29 4.03
C LYS A 384 -9.25 -35.09 3.14
N ARG A 385 -8.50 -36.16 2.85
CA ARG A 385 -7.54 -36.11 1.73
C ARG A 385 -8.34 -36.07 0.43
N GLY A 386 -8.18 -34.99 -0.32
CA GLY A 386 -9.01 -34.71 -1.48
C GLY A 386 -8.20 -34.43 -2.74
N LYS A 387 -8.87 -34.52 -3.88
CA LYS A 387 -8.34 -34.03 -5.16
C LYS A 387 -8.65 -32.55 -5.32
N ILE A 388 -7.95 -31.94 -6.28
CA ILE A 388 -8.30 -30.60 -6.74
C ILE A 388 -9.73 -30.71 -7.34
N GLY A 389 -10.69 -29.97 -6.80
CA GLY A 389 -12.09 -29.96 -7.25
C GLY A 389 -13.09 -30.58 -6.28
N ASP A 390 -12.63 -31.26 -5.23
CA ASP A 390 -13.49 -31.68 -4.13
C ASP A 390 -14.15 -30.46 -3.46
N LYS A 391 -15.33 -30.63 -2.86
CA LYS A 391 -15.99 -29.56 -2.09
C LYS A 391 -15.80 -29.82 -0.59
N GLY A 392 -15.62 -28.75 0.17
CA GLY A 392 -15.48 -28.87 1.61
C GLY A 392 -14.04 -28.74 2.10
N MET A 393 -13.82 -29.09 3.37
CA MET A 393 -12.52 -28.95 4.01
C MET A 393 -11.64 -30.16 3.64
N VAL A 394 -10.55 -29.90 2.92
CA VAL A 394 -9.68 -30.94 2.34
C VAL A 394 -8.20 -30.64 2.53
N ILE A 395 -7.39 -31.68 2.53
CA ILE A 395 -5.93 -31.58 2.39
C ILE A 395 -5.58 -31.98 0.97
N VAL A 396 -5.00 -31.03 0.23
CA VAL A 396 -4.57 -31.19 -1.16
C VAL A 396 -3.05 -31.18 -1.22
N ARG A 397 -2.47 -32.16 -1.92
CA ARG A 397 -1.04 -32.17 -2.26
C ARG A 397 -0.84 -31.46 -3.60
N GLY A 398 0.09 -30.51 -3.68
CA GLY A 398 0.37 -29.85 -4.95
C GLY A 398 1.67 -29.05 -4.97
N VAL A 399 2.17 -28.79 -6.17
CA VAL A 399 3.33 -27.93 -6.45
C VAL A 399 2.83 -26.52 -6.77
N VAL A 400 3.45 -25.49 -6.19
CA VAL A 400 3.12 -24.10 -6.53
C VAL A 400 3.69 -23.74 -7.91
N LYS A 401 2.83 -23.46 -8.88
CA LYS A 401 3.21 -23.11 -10.26
C LYS A 401 3.38 -21.61 -10.46
N SER A 402 2.50 -20.81 -9.88
CA SER A 402 2.57 -19.35 -9.92
C SER A 402 2.06 -18.76 -8.61
N LYS A 403 2.44 -17.51 -8.35
CA LYS A 403 2.09 -16.76 -7.14
C LYS A 403 1.92 -15.28 -7.45
N ILE A 404 0.88 -14.66 -6.90
CA ILE A 404 0.64 -13.22 -6.84
C ILE A 404 0.69 -12.83 -5.36
N GLU A 405 1.67 -12.00 -4.98
CA GLU A 405 1.84 -11.59 -3.58
C GLU A 405 0.72 -10.65 -3.12
N GLY A 406 0.29 -10.84 -1.88
CA GLY A 406 -0.48 -9.91 -1.09
C GLY A 406 0.17 -9.76 0.30
N GLU A 407 -0.39 -8.90 1.15
CA GLU A 407 0.24 -8.53 2.43
C GLU A 407 0.32 -9.71 3.43
N GLU A 408 -0.77 -10.48 3.58
CA GLU A 408 -0.86 -11.61 4.52
C GLU A 408 -1.11 -12.97 3.84
N CYS A 409 -1.41 -12.94 2.55
CA CYS A 409 -1.73 -14.11 1.74
C CYS A 409 -1.25 -13.89 0.31
N CYS A 410 -1.11 -14.97 -0.44
CA CYS A 410 -0.86 -14.86 -1.87
C CYS A 410 -1.90 -15.65 -2.67
N GLY A 411 -2.25 -15.12 -3.85
CA GLY A 411 -2.94 -15.89 -4.87
C GLY A 411 -1.96 -16.89 -5.45
N VAL A 412 -2.32 -18.15 -5.55
CA VAL A 412 -1.44 -19.20 -6.09
C VAL A 412 -2.18 -20.08 -7.07
N VAL A 413 -1.41 -20.67 -7.98
CA VAL A 413 -1.84 -21.84 -8.75
C VAL A 413 -1.08 -23.04 -8.24
N ILE A 414 -1.78 -24.09 -7.83
CA ILE A 414 -1.20 -25.37 -7.41
C ILE A 414 -1.51 -26.44 -8.44
N ASP A 415 -0.57 -27.35 -8.66
CA ASP A 415 -0.67 -28.46 -9.61
C ASP A 415 -0.46 -29.78 -8.85
N ASN A 416 -1.43 -30.69 -8.92
CA ASN A 416 -1.36 -32.01 -8.28
C ASN A 416 -0.84 -33.12 -9.22
N GLY A 417 -0.38 -32.76 -10.42
CA GLY A 417 0.07 -33.67 -11.48
C GLY A 417 -1.05 -34.19 -12.40
N ILE A 418 -2.31 -33.85 -12.12
CA ILE A 418 -3.48 -34.20 -12.95
C ILE A 418 -4.15 -32.93 -13.47
N GLU A 419 -4.27 -31.92 -12.61
CA GLU A 419 -4.99 -30.69 -12.86
C GLU A 419 -4.41 -29.54 -12.03
N GLU A 420 -4.70 -28.31 -12.45
CA GLU A 420 -4.29 -27.10 -11.75
C GLU A 420 -5.49 -26.48 -11.02
N MET A 421 -5.23 -25.90 -9.85
CA MET A 421 -6.21 -25.15 -9.07
C MET A 421 -5.67 -23.79 -8.69
N GLU A 422 -6.51 -22.79 -8.87
CA GLU A 422 -6.24 -21.46 -8.37
C GLU A 422 -6.83 -21.30 -6.96
N GLY A 423 -6.13 -20.56 -6.11
CA GLY A 423 -6.60 -20.32 -4.77
C GLY A 423 -5.84 -19.23 -4.04
N ILE A 424 -6.26 -18.98 -2.81
CA ILE A 424 -5.62 -18.05 -1.88
C ILE A 424 -4.91 -18.89 -0.83
N VAL A 425 -3.64 -18.62 -0.55
CA VAL A 425 -2.90 -19.23 0.56
C VAL A 425 -2.57 -18.16 1.59
N PHE A 426 -3.03 -18.33 2.82
CA PHE A 426 -2.63 -17.51 3.96
C PHE A 426 -1.21 -17.86 4.41
N GLY A 427 -0.25 -17.02 4.01
CA GLY A 427 1.19 -17.24 4.05
C GLY A 427 1.81 -17.10 2.65
N SER A 428 3.12 -17.38 2.53
CA SER A 428 3.85 -17.21 1.27
C SER A 428 4.64 -18.48 0.91
N PRO A 429 3.99 -19.51 0.34
CA PRO A 429 4.69 -20.66 -0.22
C PRO A 429 5.59 -20.25 -1.40
N LYS A 430 6.59 -21.07 -1.69
CA LYS A 430 7.57 -20.82 -2.75
C LYS A 430 7.16 -21.51 -4.05
N ILE A 431 7.31 -20.79 -5.16
CA ILE A 431 7.13 -21.32 -6.51
C ILE A 431 8.11 -22.50 -6.72
N GLY A 432 7.62 -23.58 -7.31
CA GLY A 432 8.37 -24.80 -7.60
C GLY A 432 8.48 -25.78 -6.44
N GLU A 433 8.00 -25.43 -5.24
CA GLU A 433 7.98 -26.34 -4.10
C GLU A 433 6.64 -27.06 -3.95
N GLU A 434 6.68 -28.27 -3.40
CA GLU A 434 5.51 -29.11 -3.14
C GLU A 434 5.07 -29.02 -1.68
N TYR A 435 3.76 -28.90 -1.47
CA TYR A 435 3.17 -28.76 -0.15
C TYR A 435 1.92 -29.63 0.01
N LEU A 436 1.58 -29.93 1.27
CA LEU A 436 0.24 -30.32 1.69
C LEU A 436 -0.49 -29.05 2.12
N PHE A 437 -1.52 -28.66 1.37
CA PHE A 437 -2.35 -27.50 1.64
C PHE A 437 -3.64 -27.93 2.35
N LYS A 438 -3.87 -27.39 3.54
CA LYS A 438 -5.13 -27.53 4.28
C LYS A 438 -6.07 -26.42 3.80
N CYS A 439 -7.09 -26.81 3.03
CA CYS A 439 -7.90 -25.88 2.25
C CYS A 439 -9.39 -26.07 2.50
N MET A 440 -10.13 -24.96 2.42
CA MET A 440 -11.53 -24.98 2.05
C MET A 440 -11.63 -24.88 0.53
N VAL A 441 -12.31 -25.83 -0.11
CA VAL A 441 -12.49 -25.81 -1.57
C VAL A 441 -13.95 -25.57 -1.91
N ASN A 442 -14.20 -24.55 -2.73
CA ASN A 442 -15.52 -24.17 -3.22
C ASN A 442 -15.41 -23.68 -4.68
N ASN A 443 -16.32 -24.15 -5.55
CA ASN A 443 -16.42 -23.72 -6.95
C ASN A 443 -15.08 -23.77 -7.72
N SER A 444 -14.35 -24.87 -7.60
CA SER A 444 -13.06 -25.11 -8.28
C SER A 444 -11.94 -24.14 -7.89
N LYS A 445 -12.08 -23.40 -6.79
CA LYS A 445 -11.01 -22.65 -6.15
C LYS A 445 -10.82 -23.08 -4.70
N PHE A 446 -9.63 -22.82 -4.17
CA PHE A 446 -9.33 -23.14 -2.78
C PHE A 446 -8.90 -21.92 -1.98
N THR A 447 -9.19 -21.97 -0.68
CA THR A 447 -8.61 -21.07 0.31
C THR A 447 -7.84 -21.93 1.28
N CYS A 448 -6.53 -21.84 1.24
CA CYS A 448 -5.61 -22.55 2.10
C CYS A 448 -5.29 -21.72 3.33
N TYR A 449 -5.53 -22.32 4.49
CA TYR A 449 -5.33 -21.69 5.78
C TYR A 449 -4.10 -22.21 6.51
N ASP A 450 -3.52 -23.31 6.06
CA ASP A 450 -2.27 -23.84 6.56
C ASP A 450 -1.63 -24.74 5.50
N PHE A 451 -0.30 -24.74 5.42
CA PHE A 451 0.41 -25.57 4.45
C PHE A 451 1.74 -26.06 4.99
N GLN A 452 2.05 -27.32 4.69
CA GLN A 452 3.29 -27.96 5.13
C GLN A 452 4.12 -28.36 3.92
N LYS A 453 5.38 -27.91 3.88
CA LYS A 453 6.31 -28.30 2.82
C LYS A 453 6.57 -29.80 2.90
N ILE A 454 6.46 -30.48 1.76
CA ILE A 454 6.83 -31.88 1.66
C ILE A 454 8.34 -31.96 1.49
N ASP A 455 9.00 -32.59 2.45
CA ASP A 455 10.41 -32.95 2.34
C ASP A 455 10.51 -34.34 1.71
N ILE A 456 10.80 -34.37 0.42
CA ILE A 456 10.90 -35.60 -0.39
C ILE A 456 11.92 -36.59 0.21
N LEU A 457 13.00 -36.10 0.82
CA LEU A 457 14.02 -36.96 1.43
C LEU A 457 13.51 -37.62 2.71
N ARG A 458 12.69 -36.90 3.49
CA ARG A 458 12.09 -37.41 4.72
C ARG A 458 11.01 -38.45 4.42
N GLU A 459 10.20 -38.25 3.39
CA GLU A 459 9.23 -39.27 2.96
C GLU A 459 9.90 -40.51 2.37
N ALA A 460 10.96 -40.35 1.57
CA ALA A 460 11.73 -41.48 1.06
C ALA A 460 12.33 -42.32 2.19
N TYR A 461 12.81 -41.69 3.27
CA TYR A 461 13.33 -42.39 4.45
C TYR A 461 12.25 -43.18 5.18
N ILE A 462 11.05 -42.61 5.37
CA ILE A 462 9.89 -43.29 6.00
C ILE A 462 9.43 -44.49 5.17
N ILE A 463 9.47 -44.39 3.84
CA ILE A 463 9.15 -45.51 2.95
C ILE A 463 10.22 -46.59 3.04
N LEU A 464 11.50 -46.23 3.06
CA LEU A 464 12.60 -47.19 3.18
C LEU A 464 12.60 -47.91 4.55
N ASP A 465 12.28 -47.22 5.65
CA ASP A 465 12.16 -47.83 6.98
C ASP A 465 11.01 -48.85 7.04
N ARG A 466 9.85 -48.53 6.44
CA ARG A 466 8.69 -49.45 6.38
C ARG A 466 8.91 -50.67 5.48
N VAL A 467 9.78 -50.54 4.47
CA VAL A 467 10.17 -51.66 3.60
C VAL A 467 11.26 -52.49 4.29
N GLY A 468 12.11 -51.89 5.12
CA GLY A 468 13.14 -52.58 5.91
C GLY A 468 12.60 -53.43 7.06
N GLU A 469 11.45 -53.11 7.64
CA GLU A 469 10.81 -53.92 8.69
C GLU A 469 10.07 -55.17 8.16
N ASN A 470 9.87 -55.29 6.83
CA ASN A 470 9.24 -56.45 6.18
C ASN A 470 10.21 -57.26 5.29
N GLY A 471 11.53 -57.05 5.45
CA GLY A 471 12.59 -57.70 4.67
C GLY A 471 13.29 -58.83 5.42
#